data_AF-A0AAV3Q899-F1
#
_entry.id   AF-A0AAV3Q899-F1
#
_cell.length_a   1.000
_cell.length_b   1.000
_cell.length_c   1.000
_cell.angle_alpha   90.00
_cell.angle_beta   90.00
_cell.angle_gamma   90.00
#
_symmetry.space_group_name_H-M   'P 1'
#
loop_
_entity.id
_entity.type
_entity.pdbx_description
1 polymer ?
#
loop_
_entity_poly.entity_id
_entity_poly.type
_entity_poly.pdbx_seq_one_letter_code
_entity_poly.pdbx_strand_id
1 'polypeptide(L)'
;MKLNSNLGGKGMGGSNHGDSNDLCWKSVWPLKVPPRIKICLWKACHNILPTKDRLRRRGIMVESSCKFCKEDRETLVHISVSCSYTNKFWFASPWCLSTGVREWSSFKEWWMSITATLKIQD
;
A
#
# COMPACT_ATOMS: atom_id res chain seq x y z
N MET A 1 40.57 -33.90 34.77
CA MET A 1 39.90 -34.88 33.88
C MET A 1 38.40 -34.66 34.05
N LYS A 2 37.55 -34.29 33.09
CA LYS A 2 37.60 -34.13 31.63
C LYS A 2 36.81 -32.86 31.28
N LEU A 3 37.24 -32.16 30.24
CA LEU A 3 36.42 -31.21 29.49
C LEU A 3 35.31 -31.96 28.74
N ASN A 4 34.12 -31.37 28.62
CA ASN A 4 33.31 -31.57 27.43
C ASN A 4 32.58 -30.28 27.03
N SER A 5 32.78 -29.98 25.75
CA SER A 5 32.33 -28.91 24.89
C SER A 5 31.02 -29.26 24.18
N ASN A 6 30.08 -28.31 24.10
CA ASN A 6 29.27 -27.98 22.91
C ASN A 6 28.35 -26.80 23.27
N LEU A 7 28.68 -25.57 22.84
CA LEU A 7 28.34 -24.95 21.56
C LEU A 7 26.83 -24.82 21.33
N GLY A 8 26.37 -23.57 21.37
CA GLY A 8 25.03 -23.15 21.00
C GLY A 8 24.87 -21.65 21.19
N GLY A 9 25.78 -20.86 20.60
CA GLY A 9 25.77 -19.41 20.69
C GLY A 9 24.45 -18.84 20.19
N LYS A 10 23.75 -18.11 21.07
CA LYS A 10 22.52 -17.39 20.76
C LYS A 10 22.91 -16.14 19.95
N GLY A 11 22.96 -16.28 18.64
CA GLY A 11 23.17 -15.18 17.71
C GLY A 11 22.03 -14.17 17.79
N MET A 12 22.32 -12.98 18.32
CA MET A 12 21.51 -11.78 18.10
C MET A 12 21.78 -11.31 16.67
N GLY A 13 20.78 -11.40 15.80
CA GLY A 13 20.91 -11.04 14.39
C GLY A 13 19.59 -11.12 13.63
N GLY A 14 18.50 -10.60 14.22
CA GLY A 14 17.21 -10.50 13.56
C GLY A 14 17.17 -9.26 12.66
N SER A 15 17.59 -9.40 11.41
CA SER A 15 17.24 -8.41 10.38
C SER A 15 15.77 -8.57 10.00
N ASN A 16 14.92 -7.64 10.44
CA ASN A 16 13.48 -7.57 10.14
C ASN A 16 13.19 -7.26 8.65
N HIS A 17 13.60 -8.13 7.74
CA HIS A 17 13.24 -8.05 6.32
C HIS A 17 12.09 -9.01 5.94
N GLY A 18 11.42 -9.61 6.93
CA GLY A 18 10.28 -10.52 6.73
C GLY A 18 8.88 -9.90 6.90
N ASP A 19 8.76 -8.69 7.42
CA ASP A 19 7.51 -8.22 8.06
C ASP A 19 6.55 -7.49 7.10
N SER A 20 7.09 -6.89 6.04
CA SER A 20 6.33 -5.99 5.16
C SER A 20 5.29 -6.68 4.27
N ASN A 21 5.59 -7.88 3.79
CA ASN A 21 4.70 -8.63 2.90
C ASN A 21 3.57 -9.30 3.70
N ASP A 22 3.89 -9.74 4.91
CA ASP A 22 2.94 -10.39 5.82
C ASP A 22 1.82 -9.42 6.25
N LEU A 23 2.15 -8.17 6.53
CA LEU A 23 1.17 -7.15 6.92
C LEU A 23 0.12 -6.83 5.83
N CYS A 24 0.52 -6.71 4.56
CA CYS A 24 -0.47 -6.47 3.50
C CYS A 24 -1.30 -7.73 3.23
N TRP A 25 -0.69 -8.93 3.27
CA TRP A 25 -1.44 -10.17 3.13
C TRP A 25 -2.54 -10.30 4.20
N LYS A 26 -2.17 -10.08 5.47
CA LYS A 26 -3.07 -10.11 6.62
C LYS A 26 -4.17 -9.05 6.57
N SER A 27 -3.95 -7.91 5.91
CA SER A 27 -4.98 -6.88 5.78
C SER A 27 -5.93 -7.10 4.59
N VAL A 28 -5.46 -7.70 3.49
CA VAL A 28 -6.25 -7.82 2.26
C VAL A 28 -7.03 -9.14 2.20
N TRP A 29 -6.43 -10.28 2.60
CA TRP A 29 -7.03 -11.60 2.35
C TRP A 29 -8.30 -11.89 3.18
N PRO A 30 -8.43 -11.41 4.43
CA PRO A 30 -9.65 -11.58 5.20
C PRO A 30 -10.87 -10.79 4.66
N LEU A 31 -10.68 -9.83 3.75
CA LEU A 31 -11.78 -8.99 3.26
C LEU A 31 -12.88 -9.81 2.57
N LYS A 32 -14.14 -9.47 2.81
CA LYS A 32 -15.31 -10.07 2.15
C LYS A 32 -15.60 -9.37 0.81
N VAL A 33 -14.64 -9.42 -0.10
CA VAL A 33 -14.73 -8.80 -1.46
C VAL A 33 -14.36 -9.82 -2.53
N PRO A 34 -14.78 -9.62 -3.80
CA PRO A 34 -14.42 -10.51 -4.89
C PRO A 34 -12.90 -10.71 -5.04
N PRO A 35 -12.41 -11.90 -5.44
CA PRO A 35 -10.98 -12.17 -5.58
C PRO A 35 -10.20 -11.17 -6.45
N ARG A 36 -10.84 -10.65 -7.51
CA ARG A 36 -10.23 -9.61 -8.37
C ARG A 36 -9.86 -8.33 -7.61
N ILE A 37 -10.67 -7.94 -6.61
CA ILE A 37 -10.44 -6.76 -5.78
C ILE A 37 -9.28 -7.02 -4.82
N LYS A 38 -9.25 -8.21 -4.20
CA LYS A 38 -8.14 -8.66 -3.36
C LYS A 38 -6.81 -8.58 -4.12
N ILE A 39 -6.75 -9.16 -5.33
CA ILE A 39 -5.54 -9.12 -6.17
C ILE A 39 -5.15 -7.67 -6.53
N CYS A 40 -6.12 -6.82 -6.84
CA CYS A 40 -5.87 -5.41 -7.13
C CYS A 40 -5.25 -4.68 -5.93
N LEU A 41 -5.81 -4.84 -4.73
CA LEU A 41 -5.30 -4.25 -3.49
C LEU A 41 -3.91 -4.75 -3.14
N TRP A 42 -3.67 -6.06 -3.27
CA TRP A 42 -2.34 -6.64 -3.08
C TRP A 42 -1.34 -6.03 -4.07
N LYS A 43 -1.66 -5.98 -5.37
CA LYS A 43 -0.82 -5.30 -6.36
C LYS A 43 -0.58 -3.83 -6.02
N ALA A 44 -1.58 -3.13 -5.49
CA ALA A 44 -1.45 -1.74 -5.07
C ALA A 44 -0.50 -1.59 -3.86
N CYS A 45 -0.61 -2.43 -2.82
CA CYS A 45 0.34 -2.47 -1.69
C CYS A 45 1.79 -2.63 -2.15
N HIS A 46 2.01 -3.47 -3.16
CA HIS A 46 3.34 -3.74 -3.71
C HIS A 46 3.74 -2.75 -4.81
N ASN A 47 2.92 -1.72 -5.05
CA ASN A 47 3.14 -0.73 -6.09
C ASN A 47 3.38 -1.42 -7.45
N ILE A 48 2.54 -2.37 -7.84
CA ILE A 48 2.68 -3.15 -9.10
C ILE A 48 1.75 -2.60 -10.19
N LEU A 49 0.71 -1.86 -9.81
CA LEU A 49 -0.32 -1.37 -10.73
C LEU A 49 0.28 -0.48 -11.85
N PRO A 50 -0.27 -0.57 -13.07
CA PRO A 50 0.24 0.18 -14.22
C PRO A 50 -0.24 1.63 -14.16
N THR A 51 0.48 2.47 -13.44
CA THR A 51 0.31 3.93 -13.46
C THR A 51 1.22 4.57 -14.49
N LYS A 52 0.88 5.77 -14.99
CA LYS A 52 1.70 6.41 -16.03
C LYS A 52 3.14 6.66 -15.59
N ASP A 53 3.40 7.01 -14.33
CA ASP A 53 4.78 7.12 -13.83
C ASP A 53 5.55 5.81 -13.96
N ARG A 54 4.91 4.66 -13.72
CA ARG A 54 5.51 3.33 -13.88
C ARG A 54 5.72 2.93 -15.32
N LEU A 55 4.77 3.24 -16.20
CA LEU A 55 4.91 3.03 -17.64
C LEU A 55 6.11 3.83 -18.18
N ARG A 56 6.25 5.09 -17.77
CA ARG A 56 7.40 5.94 -18.14
C ARG A 56 8.73 5.39 -17.62
N ARG A 57 8.79 4.89 -16.38
CA ARG A 57 10.00 4.23 -15.85
C ARG A 57 10.41 2.99 -16.66
N ARG A 58 9.49 2.38 -17.41
CA ARG A 58 9.74 1.26 -18.33
C ARG A 58 10.00 1.70 -19.78
N GLY A 59 10.18 3.00 -20.03
CA GLY A 59 10.46 3.55 -21.35
C GLY A 59 9.22 3.75 -22.25
N ILE A 60 8.01 3.54 -21.73
CA ILE A 60 6.78 3.76 -22.51
C ILE A 60 6.45 5.26 -22.48
N MET A 61 6.38 5.87 -23.67
CA MET A 61 6.02 7.28 -23.81
C MET A 61 4.51 7.49 -23.58
N VAL A 62 4.18 8.01 -22.41
CA VAL A 62 2.81 8.43 -22.05
C VAL A 62 2.86 9.80 -21.37
N GLU A 63 1.84 10.62 -21.65
CA GLU A 63 1.64 11.94 -21.04
C GLU A 63 1.48 11.79 -19.52
N SER A 64 2.22 12.56 -18.71
CA SER A 64 2.34 12.26 -17.27
C SER A 64 1.18 12.68 -16.37
N SER A 65 0.29 13.54 -16.83
CA SER A 65 -0.81 14.08 -16.04
C SER A 65 -1.80 13.00 -15.61
N CYS A 66 -2.42 13.19 -14.46
CA CYS A 66 -3.49 12.35 -13.98
C CYS A 66 -4.69 12.44 -14.91
N LYS A 67 -5.24 11.29 -15.33
CA LYS A 67 -6.44 11.31 -16.18
C LYS A 67 -7.66 11.93 -15.51
N PHE A 68 -7.70 11.98 -14.18
CA PHE A 68 -8.84 12.48 -13.40
C PHE A 68 -8.77 13.99 -13.15
N CYS A 69 -7.74 14.49 -12.45
CA CYS A 69 -7.63 15.92 -12.17
C CYS A 69 -6.99 16.73 -13.30
N LYS A 70 -6.26 16.10 -14.23
CA LYS A 70 -5.51 16.75 -15.33
C LYS A 70 -4.40 17.74 -14.90
N GLU A 71 -4.18 17.92 -13.61
CA GLU A 71 -3.24 18.91 -13.06
C GLU A 71 -1.91 18.27 -12.65
N ASP A 72 -1.97 17.26 -11.78
CA ASP A 72 -0.78 16.62 -11.19
C ASP A 72 -0.31 15.40 -11.99
N ARG A 73 0.90 14.90 -11.66
CA ARG A 73 1.43 13.66 -12.21
C ARG A 73 0.67 12.43 -11.70
N GLU A 74 0.35 11.52 -12.62
CA GLU A 74 -0.28 10.24 -12.29
C GLU A 74 0.72 9.30 -11.60
N THR A 75 0.62 9.22 -10.27
CA THR A 75 1.26 8.19 -9.45
C THR A 75 0.20 7.32 -8.81
N LEU A 76 0.60 6.15 -8.29
CA LEU A 76 -0.34 5.27 -7.59
C LEU A 76 -1.01 5.99 -6.42
N VAL A 77 -0.23 6.65 -5.56
CA VAL A 77 -0.77 7.41 -4.41
C VAL A 77 -1.71 8.52 -4.89
N HIS A 78 -1.34 9.23 -5.95
CA HIS A 78 -2.16 10.31 -6.46
C HIS A 78 -3.54 9.80 -6.89
N ILE A 79 -3.60 8.82 -7.79
CA ILE A 79 -4.88 8.33 -8.33
C ILE A 79 -5.75 7.60 -7.31
N SER A 80 -5.17 7.11 -6.21
CA SER A 80 -5.94 6.37 -5.20
C SER A 80 -6.26 7.19 -3.95
N VAL A 81 -5.53 8.27 -3.68
CA VAL A 81 -5.59 8.98 -2.39
C VAL A 81 -5.66 10.49 -2.55
N SER A 82 -4.64 11.13 -3.12
CA SER A 82 -4.46 12.59 -3.05
C SER A 82 -5.05 13.37 -4.23
N CYS A 83 -5.48 12.69 -5.29
CA CYS A 83 -6.16 13.33 -6.41
C CYS A 83 -7.45 14.01 -5.95
N SER A 84 -7.66 15.26 -6.34
CA SER A 84 -8.87 16.04 -6.02
C SER A 84 -10.16 15.32 -6.40
N TYR A 85 -10.16 14.59 -7.52
CA TYR A 85 -11.29 13.73 -7.93
C TYR A 85 -11.50 12.56 -6.97
N THR A 86 -10.42 11.87 -6.59
CA THR A 86 -10.47 10.67 -5.74
C THR A 86 -10.81 11.01 -4.30
N ASN A 87 -10.36 12.16 -3.81
CA ASN A 87 -10.76 12.68 -2.51
C ASN A 87 -12.28 12.88 -2.43
N LYS A 88 -12.89 13.50 -3.45
CA LYS A 88 -14.36 13.65 -3.54
C LYS A 88 -15.07 12.30 -3.57
N PHE A 89 -14.54 11.32 -4.30
CA PHE A 89 -15.08 9.96 -4.34
C PHE A 89 -15.07 9.30 -2.95
N TRP A 90 -13.96 9.39 -2.22
CA TRP A 90 -13.85 8.83 -0.86
C TRP A 90 -14.75 9.55 0.14
N PHE A 91 -14.86 10.88 0.04
CA PHE A 91 -15.73 11.67 0.90
C PHE A 91 -17.21 11.34 0.67
N ALA A 92 -17.61 11.04 -0.57
CA ALA A 92 -18.98 10.64 -0.90
C ALA A 92 -19.29 9.17 -0.54
N SER A 93 -18.29 8.38 -0.12
CA SER A 93 -18.52 6.99 0.30
C SER A 93 -19.23 6.93 1.66
N PRO A 94 -19.83 5.78 2.05
CA PRO A 94 -20.45 5.63 3.36
C PRO A 94 -19.53 5.88 4.56
N TRP A 95 -18.21 5.87 4.33
CA TRP A 95 -17.20 6.09 5.36
C TRP A 95 -16.72 7.54 5.44
N CYS A 96 -17.24 8.45 4.60
CA CYS A 96 -16.92 9.89 4.60
C CYS A 96 -15.41 10.19 4.67
N LEU A 97 -14.61 9.40 3.96
CA LEU A 97 -13.15 9.39 4.12
C LEU A 97 -12.53 10.65 3.50
N SER A 98 -11.87 11.46 4.34
CA SER A 98 -11.06 12.59 3.88
C SER A 98 -9.60 12.18 3.71
N THR A 99 -9.20 11.91 2.45
CA THR A 99 -7.88 11.36 2.14
C THR A 99 -6.80 12.40 1.87
N GLY A 100 -7.18 13.68 1.73
CA GLY A 100 -6.28 14.78 1.33
C GLY A 100 -5.63 15.55 2.49
N VAL A 101 -5.83 15.13 3.73
CA VAL A 101 -5.33 15.85 4.93
C VAL A 101 -3.84 15.59 5.19
N ARG A 102 -3.29 14.51 4.63
CA ARG A 102 -1.90 14.06 4.86
C ARG A 102 -1.23 13.70 3.55
N GLU A 103 0.07 13.97 3.48
CA GLU A 103 0.91 13.50 2.37
C GLU A 103 1.34 12.05 2.65
N TRP A 104 1.06 11.15 1.70
CA TRP A 104 1.34 9.72 1.83
C TRP A 104 2.51 9.35 0.93
N SER A 105 3.51 8.62 1.45
CA SER A 105 4.66 8.23 0.64
C SER A 105 4.35 7.03 -0.28
N SER A 106 3.40 6.18 0.10
CA SER A 106 2.99 5.02 -0.66
C SER A 106 1.52 4.65 -0.45
N PHE A 107 0.95 3.91 -1.42
CA PHE A 107 -0.40 3.35 -1.28
C PHE A 107 -0.50 2.43 -0.06
N LYS A 108 0.56 1.66 0.21
CA LYS A 108 0.62 0.74 1.33
C LYS A 108 0.44 1.47 2.66
N GLU A 109 1.13 2.58 2.88
CA GLU A 109 0.99 3.36 4.12
C GLU A 109 -0.42 3.87 4.31
N TRP A 110 -1.01 4.44 3.26
CA TRP A 110 -2.40 4.88 3.28
C TRP A 110 -3.36 3.72 3.60
N TRP A 111 -3.20 2.58 2.92
CA TRP A 111 -4.04 1.40 3.11
C TRP A 111 -3.95 0.85 4.53
N MET A 112 -2.74 0.76 5.09
CA MET A 112 -2.55 0.31 6.47
C MET A 112 -3.15 1.30 7.47
N SER A 113 -3.08 2.61 7.20
CA SER A 113 -3.74 3.62 8.02
C SER A 113 -5.26 3.45 8.00
N ILE A 114 -5.86 3.30 6.81
CA ILE A 114 -7.32 3.17 6.68
C ILE A 114 -7.83 1.88 7.31
N THR A 115 -7.15 0.75 7.07
CA THR A 115 -7.57 -0.52 7.65
C THR A 115 -7.44 -0.54 9.18
N ALA A 116 -6.55 0.26 9.76
CA ALA A 116 -6.52 0.49 11.21
C ALA A 116 -7.70 1.37 11.67
N THR A 117 -8.05 2.43 10.94
CA THR A 117 -9.15 3.33 11.28
C THR A 117 -10.52 2.67 11.16
N LEU A 118 -10.77 1.87 10.13
CA LEU A 118 -12.07 1.22 9.91
C LEU A 118 -12.37 0.13 10.94
N LYS A 119 -11.34 -0.55 11.47
CA LYS A 119 -11.50 -1.53 12.57
C LYS A 119 -11.92 -0.91 13.91
N ILE A 120 -11.90 0.42 14.03
CA ILE A 120 -12.32 1.15 15.25
C ILE A 120 -13.84 1.42 15.22
N GLN A 121 -14.50 1.24 14.08
CA GLN A 121 -15.91 1.56 13.89
C GLN A 121 -16.86 0.34 13.95
N ASP A 122 -16.33 -0.87 14.07
CA ASP A 122 -17.07 -2.11 14.35
C ASP A 122 -16.99 -2.45 15.85
#